data_AF-F4Q446-F1
#
_entry.id   AF-F4Q446-F1
#
_cell.length_a   1.000
_cell.length_b   1.000
_cell.length_c   1.000
_cell.angle_alpha   90.00
_cell.angle_beta   90.00
_cell.angle_gamma   90.00
#
_symmetry.space_group_name_H-M   'P 1'
#
loop_
_entity.id
_entity.type
_entity.pdbx_description
1 polymer ?
#
loop_
_entity_poly.entity_id
_entity_poly.type
_entity_poly.pdbx_seq_one_letter_code
_entity_poly.pdbx_strand_id
1 'polypeptide(L)'
;MNIKLSFFIILQLLSIYYVTAAPPSNIYSYTVDSTDTNFVMTVVNIATGAVNSTTLPIFQNGMWFDRFLGVDDNDNFLILVENKKGALGVATISPAGELLNAPVYAGPIATSYQWYYTSYQYDSGRDAVYFVVSGLRIFVYDLANSSTDIVQLSGMQDRFHNTPNGCFDGVDSYYVLDITDDNFSKFQLSRYSFADQKQHDTLNVTGIAPNSDTYLFCANKQVYALAYNIIDTTSLSLYLLDTDQASATLSYQVQDTGIQNSLNLWFSDNYFVLPILSSDNHYYLTTVDLNTNQVVSKTEVKGPFTSNPDISGVY
;
A
#
# COMPACT_ATOMS: atom_id res chain seq x y z
N MET A 1 -34.15 -11.67 -57.90
CA MET A 1 -33.64 -12.72 -57.00
C MET A 1 -32.98 -12.00 -55.83
N ASN A 2 -33.61 -12.10 -54.67
CA ASN A 2 -33.30 -11.38 -53.43
C ASN A 2 -32.22 -12.10 -52.64
N ILE A 3 -31.21 -11.38 -52.14
CA ILE A 3 -30.62 -11.64 -50.81
C ILE A 3 -30.33 -10.28 -50.17
N LYS A 4 -31.20 -9.86 -49.25
CA LYS A 4 -30.91 -8.81 -48.26
C LYS A 4 -29.92 -9.40 -47.27
N LEU A 5 -28.71 -8.86 -47.24
CA LEU A 5 -27.71 -9.19 -46.23
C LEU A 5 -28.08 -8.43 -44.95
N SER A 6 -28.80 -9.09 -44.05
CA SER A 6 -29.05 -8.59 -42.71
C SER A 6 -27.76 -8.71 -41.89
N PHE A 7 -27.07 -7.59 -41.67
CA PHE A 7 -26.01 -7.48 -40.68
C PHE A 7 -26.64 -7.57 -39.28
N PHE A 8 -26.66 -8.77 -38.70
CA PHE A 8 -26.83 -8.94 -37.26
C PHE A 8 -25.50 -8.55 -36.60
N ILE A 9 -25.43 -7.33 -36.08
CA ILE A 9 -24.45 -6.99 -35.04
C ILE A 9 -24.87 -7.79 -33.81
N ILE A 10 -24.26 -8.96 -33.63
CA ILE A 10 -24.26 -9.64 -32.33
C ILE A 10 -23.41 -8.77 -31.43
N LEU A 11 -24.07 -7.89 -30.69
CA LEU A 11 -23.51 -7.26 -29.51
C LEU A 11 -23.26 -8.42 -28.53
N GLN A 12 -22.08 -9.03 -28.59
CA GLN A 12 -21.58 -9.82 -27.48
C GLN A 12 -21.39 -8.82 -26.34
N LEU A 13 -22.46 -8.67 -25.55
CA LEU A 13 -22.36 -8.29 -24.15
C LEU A 13 -21.42 -9.33 -23.53
N LEU A 14 -20.11 -9.04 -23.61
CA LEU A 14 -19.14 -9.51 -22.65
C LEU A 14 -19.67 -8.99 -21.32
N SER A 15 -20.50 -9.80 -20.67
CA SER A 15 -20.70 -9.73 -19.24
C SER A 15 -19.32 -9.87 -18.63
N ILE A 16 -18.65 -8.73 -18.42
CA ILE A 16 -17.52 -8.60 -17.53
C ILE A 16 -18.09 -9.05 -16.20
N TYR A 17 -17.90 -10.32 -15.88
CA TYR A 17 -18.00 -10.76 -14.50
C TYR A 17 -16.96 -9.93 -13.77
N TYR A 18 -17.40 -8.88 -13.08
CA TYR A 18 -16.65 -8.38 -11.95
C TYR A 18 -16.57 -9.59 -11.02
N VAL A 19 -15.45 -10.32 -11.07
CA VAL A 19 -15.09 -11.23 -10.00
C VAL A 19 -14.85 -10.29 -8.85
N THR A 20 -15.91 -9.98 -8.11
CA THR A 20 -15.80 -9.27 -6.84
C THR A 20 -15.00 -10.22 -5.97
N ALA A 21 -13.73 -9.90 -5.74
CA ALA A 21 -12.94 -10.57 -4.72
C ALA A 21 -13.76 -10.56 -3.42
N ALA A 22 -13.71 -11.64 -2.65
CA ALA A 22 -14.36 -11.63 -1.35
C ALA A 22 -13.72 -10.52 -0.48
N PRO A 23 -14.47 -9.87 0.42
CA PRO A 23 -13.87 -9.00 1.42
C PRO A 23 -12.75 -9.74 2.17
N PRO A 24 -11.66 -9.06 2.52
CA PRO A 24 -10.59 -9.68 3.28
C PRO A 24 -11.13 -10.24 4.60
N SER A 25 -10.56 -11.36 5.02
CA SER A 25 -11.04 -12.06 6.21
C SER A 25 -10.38 -11.55 7.48
N ASN A 26 -9.11 -11.13 7.37
CA ASN A 26 -8.31 -10.69 8.49
C ASN A 26 -7.50 -9.43 8.15
N ILE A 27 -7.15 -8.71 9.21
CA ILE A 27 -6.14 -7.66 9.19
C ILE A 27 -4.92 -8.17 9.93
N TYR A 28 -3.74 -7.89 9.38
CA TYR A 28 -2.46 -8.22 9.97
C TYR A 28 -1.73 -6.92 10.35
N SER A 29 -1.31 -6.85 11.60
CA SER A 29 -0.39 -5.84 12.12
C SER A 29 0.74 -6.52 12.87
N TYR A 30 1.90 -5.90 12.94
CA TYR A 30 3.04 -6.47 13.64
C TYR A 30 3.71 -5.45 14.51
N THR A 31 4.30 -5.85 15.63
CA THR A 31 5.27 -5.04 16.39
C THR A 31 6.58 -5.79 16.48
N VAL A 32 7.71 -5.08 16.43
CA VAL A 32 9.03 -5.66 16.72
C VAL A 32 9.40 -5.30 18.15
N ASP A 33 9.92 -6.26 18.91
CA ASP A 33 10.34 -6.00 20.29
C ASP A 33 11.56 -5.07 20.34
N SER A 34 11.80 -4.44 21.50
CA SER A 34 12.90 -3.47 21.67
C SER A 34 14.31 -4.06 21.53
N THR A 35 14.40 -5.39 21.41
CA THR A 35 15.66 -6.10 21.23
C THR A 35 15.91 -6.48 19.79
N ASP A 36 14.95 -6.21 18.90
CA ASP A 36 14.88 -6.73 17.55
C ASP A 36 15.23 -8.23 17.58
N THR A 37 14.52 -9.01 18.41
CA THR A 37 14.68 -10.49 18.46
C THR A 37 13.41 -11.25 18.12
N ASN A 38 12.25 -10.62 18.33
CA ASN A 38 10.95 -11.19 17.99
C ASN A 38 10.06 -10.14 17.34
N PHE A 39 9.13 -10.61 16.50
CA PHE A 39 7.96 -9.82 16.12
C PHE A 39 6.71 -10.46 16.66
N VAL A 40 5.77 -9.62 17.08
CA VAL A 40 4.43 -10.02 17.49
C VAL A 40 3.50 -9.73 16.34
N MET A 41 3.05 -10.77 15.66
CA MET A 41 1.99 -10.68 14.65
C MET A 41 0.63 -10.65 15.36
N THR A 42 -0.16 -9.62 15.11
CA THR A 42 -1.54 -9.47 15.58
C THR A 42 -2.48 -9.60 14.40
N VAL A 43 -3.39 -10.57 14.50
CA VAL A 43 -4.41 -10.88 13.50
C VAL A 43 -5.76 -10.47 14.06
N VAL A 44 -6.48 -9.62 13.36
CA VAL A 44 -7.84 -9.22 13.72
C VAL A 44 -8.80 -9.74 12.67
N ASN A 45 -9.73 -10.60 13.07
CA ASN A 45 -10.77 -11.09 12.18
C ASN A 45 -11.80 -9.99 11.90
N ILE A 46 -11.96 -9.59 10.64
CA ILE A 46 -12.77 -8.44 10.25
C ILE A 46 -14.25 -8.63 10.57
N ALA A 47 -14.78 -9.86 10.44
CA ALA A 47 -16.19 -10.14 10.67
C ALA A 47 -16.57 -10.19 12.15
N THR A 48 -15.67 -10.69 13.01
CA THR A 48 -15.98 -10.96 14.42
C THR A 48 -15.36 -9.97 15.39
N GLY A 49 -14.30 -9.27 14.97
CA GLY A 49 -13.46 -8.41 15.79
C GLY A 49 -12.51 -9.17 16.70
N ALA A 50 -12.44 -10.50 16.60
CA ALA A 50 -11.57 -11.31 17.44
C ALA A 50 -10.11 -11.00 17.12
N VAL A 51 -9.31 -10.84 18.19
CA VAL A 51 -7.87 -10.54 18.10
C VAL A 51 -7.09 -11.77 18.54
N ASN A 52 -6.10 -12.17 17.75
CA ASN A 52 -5.12 -13.18 18.10
C ASN A 52 -3.70 -12.63 17.88
N SER A 53 -2.82 -12.77 18.85
CA SER A 53 -1.44 -12.31 18.76
C SER A 53 -0.47 -13.47 18.96
N THR A 54 0.51 -13.60 18.08
CA THR A 54 1.54 -14.64 18.12
C THR A 54 2.92 -13.99 18.10
N THR A 55 3.77 -14.34 19.07
CA THR A 55 5.18 -13.93 19.09
C THR A 55 6.01 -14.93 18.30
N LEU A 56 6.78 -14.44 17.35
CA LEU A 56 7.51 -15.24 16.38
C LEU A 56 9.00 -14.84 16.39
N PRO A 57 9.94 -15.81 16.42
CA PRO A 57 11.36 -15.53 16.37
C PRO A 57 11.77 -15.16 14.94
N ILE A 58 12.60 -14.12 14.78
CA ILE A 58 13.03 -13.67 13.44
C ILE A 58 14.53 -13.90 13.22
N PHE A 59 15.35 -13.67 14.24
CA PHE A 59 16.78 -13.47 14.04
C PHE A 59 17.55 -14.79 14.13
N GLN A 60 17.07 -15.79 13.39
CA GLN A 60 17.90 -16.93 13.05
C GLN A 60 18.90 -16.47 11.97
N ASN A 61 20.18 -16.83 12.11
CA ASN A 61 21.18 -16.72 11.04
C ASN A 61 21.56 -15.29 10.57
N GLY A 62 21.35 -14.24 11.37
CA GLY A 62 21.84 -12.88 11.04
C GLY A 62 20.98 -12.12 10.01
N MET A 63 19.68 -12.41 10.00
CA MET A 63 18.64 -11.70 9.27
C MET A 63 17.90 -10.77 10.23
N TRP A 64 17.53 -9.58 9.79
CA TRP A 64 16.68 -8.64 10.51
C TRP A 64 15.34 -8.48 9.82
N PHE A 65 14.25 -8.42 10.57
CA PHE A 65 12.93 -8.15 10.00
C PHE A 65 12.84 -6.68 9.61
N ASP A 66 12.36 -6.43 8.41
CA ASP A 66 12.13 -5.09 7.89
C ASP A 66 10.62 -4.82 7.81
N ARG A 67 9.86 -5.72 7.16
CA ARG A 67 8.42 -5.51 6.94
C ARG A 67 7.63 -6.79 6.74
N PHE A 68 6.35 -6.79 7.15
CA PHE A 68 5.37 -7.81 6.74
C PHE A 68 4.83 -7.50 5.34
N LEU A 69 4.83 -8.50 4.45
CA LEU A 69 4.45 -8.34 3.04
C LEU A 69 3.09 -8.96 2.73
N GLY A 70 2.67 -9.99 3.47
CA GLY A 70 1.38 -10.65 3.24
C GLY A 70 1.36 -12.09 3.73
N VAL A 71 0.31 -12.81 3.30
CA VAL A 71 0.10 -14.23 3.60
C VAL A 71 0.03 -14.99 2.28
N ASP A 72 0.63 -16.18 2.22
CA ASP A 72 0.52 -17.06 1.05
C ASP A 72 -0.72 -17.96 1.12
N ASP A 73 -0.98 -18.74 0.07
CA ASP A 73 -2.14 -19.64 -0.01
C ASP A 73 -2.14 -20.78 1.02
N ASN A 74 -1.05 -20.96 1.78
CA ASN A 74 -0.92 -21.98 2.83
C ASN A 74 -0.92 -21.34 4.24
N ASP A 75 -1.40 -20.10 4.37
CA ASP A 75 -1.42 -19.33 5.61
C ASP A 75 -0.02 -19.03 6.19
N ASN A 76 1.05 -19.08 5.39
CA ASN A 76 2.38 -18.68 5.82
C ASN A 76 2.58 -17.18 5.66
N PHE A 77 3.42 -16.59 6.51
CA PHE A 77 3.75 -15.17 6.42
C PHE A 77 4.90 -14.94 5.45
N LEU A 78 4.69 -14.01 4.54
CA LEU A 78 5.73 -13.41 3.71
C LEU A 78 6.26 -12.18 4.44
N ILE A 79 7.55 -12.21 4.75
CA ILE A 79 8.24 -11.12 5.42
C ILE A 79 9.44 -10.68 4.60
N LEU A 80 9.68 -9.38 4.60
CA LEU A 80 10.90 -8.80 4.13
C LEU A 80 11.94 -8.83 5.25
N VAL A 81 13.14 -9.25 4.90
CA VAL A 81 14.28 -9.31 5.80
C VAL A 81 15.50 -8.63 5.20
N GLU A 82 16.29 -8.00 6.05
CA GLU A 82 17.59 -7.43 5.74
C GLU A 82 18.71 -8.34 6.29
N ASN A 83 19.86 -8.43 5.63
CA ASN A 83 21.04 -9.09 6.18
C ASN A 83 22.11 -8.10 6.67
N LYS A 84 23.18 -8.61 7.29
CA LYS A 84 24.33 -7.84 7.80
C LYS A 84 25.00 -6.87 6.82
N LYS A 85 24.76 -7.02 5.52
CA LYS A 85 25.33 -6.14 4.49
C LYS A 85 24.34 -5.07 4.03
N GLY A 86 23.14 -5.02 4.58
CA GLY A 86 22.06 -4.13 4.15
C GLY A 86 21.36 -4.57 2.87
N ALA A 87 21.46 -5.86 2.53
CA ALA A 87 20.75 -6.42 1.38
C ALA A 87 19.41 -6.97 1.84
N LEU A 88 18.38 -6.80 1.01
CA LEU A 88 16.99 -7.18 1.26
C LEU A 88 16.65 -8.50 0.58
N GLY A 89 15.77 -9.27 1.20
CA GLY A 89 15.24 -10.52 0.65
C GLY A 89 13.90 -10.86 1.27
N VAL A 90 13.15 -11.73 0.61
CA VAL A 90 11.85 -12.22 1.11
C VAL A 90 12.04 -13.59 1.75
N ALA A 91 11.55 -13.73 2.98
CA ALA A 91 11.49 -14.99 3.69
C ALA A 91 10.04 -15.41 3.90
N THR A 92 9.79 -16.71 3.81
CA THR A 92 8.51 -17.32 4.16
C THR A 92 8.67 -18.00 5.52
N ILE A 93 7.78 -17.67 6.45
CA ILE A 93 7.75 -18.28 7.79
C ILE A 93 6.36 -18.84 8.09
N SER A 94 6.32 -19.98 8.77
CA SER A 94 5.04 -20.56 9.19
C SER A 94 4.39 -19.75 10.32
N PRO A 95 3.09 -19.96 10.62
CA PRO A 95 2.46 -19.40 11.82
C PRO A 95 3.11 -19.81 13.14
N ALA A 96 3.94 -20.85 13.14
CA ALA A 96 4.74 -21.27 14.30
C ALA A 96 6.11 -20.57 14.36
N GLY A 97 6.46 -19.77 13.35
CA GLY A 97 7.72 -19.04 13.27
C GLY A 97 8.88 -19.85 12.69
N GLU A 98 8.59 -20.94 12.00
CA GLU A 98 9.62 -21.74 11.33
C GLU A 98 9.94 -21.14 9.98
N LEU A 99 11.23 -20.91 9.70
CA LEU A 99 11.70 -20.49 8.39
C LEU A 99 11.52 -21.64 7.39
N LEU A 100 10.64 -21.44 6.41
CA LEU A 100 10.34 -22.44 5.39
C LEU A 100 11.36 -22.42 4.25
N ASN A 101 11.82 -21.21 3.88
CA ASN A 101 12.78 -21.00 2.81
C ASN A 101 13.82 -19.96 3.22
N ALA A 102 15.08 -20.18 2.84
CA ALA A 102 16.12 -19.15 3.00
C ALA A 102 15.89 -18.02 1.96
N PRO A 103 15.99 -16.74 2.37
CA PRO A 103 15.81 -15.62 1.45
C PRO A 103 16.96 -15.53 0.44
N VAL A 104 16.61 -15.17 -0.79
CA VAL A 104 17.56 -14.66 -1.80
C VAL A 104 17.67 -13.15 -1.59
N TYR A 105 18.90 -12.63 -1.61
CA TYR A 105 19.17 -11.23 -1.27
C TYR A 105 19.56 -10.40 -2.49
N ALA A 106 19.03 -9.18 -2.57
CA ALA A 106 19.50 -8.10 -3.43
C ALA A 106 20.00 -6.93 -2.58
N GLY A 107 21.10 -6.30 -2.95
CA GLY A 107 21.59 -5.07 -2.30
C GLY A 107 23.01 -5.15 -1.73
N PRO A 108 23.42 -4.17 -0.91
CA PRO A 108 22.68 -2.95 -0.53
C PRO A 108 22.68 -1.87 -1.64
N ILE A 109 21.73 -0.95 -1.59
CA ILE A 109 21.87 0.37 -2.22
C ILE A 109 22.52 1.31 -1.19
N ALA A 110 23.84 1.46 -1.26
CA ALA A 110 24.62 2.21 -0.27
C ALA A 110 24.59 3.73 -0.52
N THR A 111 23.47 4.38 -0.22
CA THR A 111 23.31 5.84 -0.29
C THR A 111 22.49 6.35 0.89
N SER A 112 22.53 7.66 1.15
CA SER A 112 21.66 8.29 2.15
C SER A 112 20.33 8.68 1.51
N TYR A 113 19.24 8.43 2.22
CA TYR A 113 17.90 8.68 1.73
C TYR A 113 16.89 8.83 2.87
N GLN A 114 15.76 9.44 2.56
CA GLN A 114 14.54 9.48 3.36
C GLN A 114 13.42 8.89 2.51
N TRP A 115 12.47 8.21 3.14
CA TRP A 115 11.30 7.64 2.47
C TRP A 115 10.13 7.60 3.45
N TYR A 116 8.92 7.54 2.91
CA TYR A 116 7.77 7.15 3.70
C TYR A 116 7.61 5.65 3.67
N TYR A 117 7.33 5.04 4.81
CA TYR A 117 7.06 3.61 4.91
C TYR A 117 5.94 3.13 3.95
N THR A 118 4.95 3.97 3.65
CA THR A 118 3.88 3.68 2.68
C THR A 118 4.37 3.57 1.23
N SER A 119 5.51 4.18 0.87
CA SER A 119 6.06 4.09 -0.49
C SER A 119 6.60 2.70 -0.83
N TYR A 120 6.76 1.87 0.19
CA TYR A 120 7.38 0.57 0.09
C TYR A 120 6.37 -0.46 -0.40
N GLN A 121 6.66 -1.08 -1.55
CA GLN A 121 5.74 -1.96 -2.27
C GLN A 121 6.48 -3.20 -2.76
N TYR A 122 5.91 -4.37 -2.47
CA TYR A 122 6.39 -5.66 -2.95
C TYR A 122 5.52 -6.11 -4.13
N ASP A 123 6.17 -6.41 -5.25
CA ASP A 123 5.57 -7.03 -6.42
C ASP A 123 5.91 -8.52 -6.41
N SER A 124 4.94 -9.32 -5.98
CA SER A 124 5.07 -10.78 -5.97
C SER A 124 5.17 -11.39 -7.37
N GLY A 125 4.71 -10.69 -8.42
CA GLY A 125 4.79 -11.15 -9.80
C GLY A 125 6.20 -11.08 -10.39
N ARG A 126 6.98 -10.06 -9.99
CA ARG A 126 8.39 -9.91 -10.37
C ARG A 126 9.37 -10.37 -9.30
N ASP A 127 8.88 -10.69 -8.11
CA ASP A 127 9.69 -10.90 -6.90
C ASP A 127 10.67 -9.73 -6.71
N ALA A 128 10.09 -8.54 -6.60
CA ALA A 128 10.83 -7.30 -6.54
C ALA A 128 10.21 -6.31 -5.55
N VAL A 129 11.06 -5.47 -4.99
CA VAL A 129 10.68 -4.43 -4.04
C VAL A 129 11.01 -3.06 -4.60
N TYR A 130 10.07 -2.14 -4.47
CA TYR A 130 10.18 -0.77 -4.96
C TYR A 130 9.80 0.23 -3.88
N PHE A 131 10.54 1.33 -3.81
CA PHE A 131 10.12 2.50 -3.06
C PHE A 131 10.76 3.78 -3.58
N VAL A 132 9.99 4.86 -3.60
CA VAL A 132 10.52 6.19 -3.88
C VAL A 132 11.19 6.77 -2.65
N VAL A 133 12.31 7.45 -2.87
CA VAL A 133 13.14 8.07 -1.84
C VAL A 133 13.49 9.52 -2.17
N SER A 134 13.98 10.26 -1.17
CA SER A 134 14.49 11.62 -1.33
C SER A 134 15.59 11.73 -2.40
N GLY A 135 15.63 12.87 -3.06
CA GLY A 135 16.45 13.08 -4.27
C GLY A 135 15.83 12.46 -5.53
N LEU A 136 14.51 12.21 -5.53
CA LEU A 136 13.73 11.76 -6.69
C LEU A 136 14.23 10.48 -7.33
N ARG A 137 14.37 9.42 -6.52
CA ARG A 137 14.84 8.13 -6.98
C ARG A 137 13.84 7.05 -6.61
N ILE A 138 13.64 6.08 -7.50
CA ILE A 138 13.01 4.80 -7.13
C ILE A 138 14.14 3.81 -6.93
N PHE A 139 14.17 3.21 -5.75
CA PHE A 139 15.04 2.06 -5.50
C PHE A 139 14.33 0.80 -5.92
N VAL A 140 15.05 -0.03 -6.67
CA VAL A 140 14.59 -1.31 -7.16
C VAL A 140 15.48 -2.38 -6.55
N TYR A 141 14.87 -3.31 -5.82
CA TYR A 141 15.50 -4.54 -5.36
C TYR A 141 14.85 -5.69 -6.12
N ASP A 142 15.51 -6.15 -7.17
CA ASP A 142 15.09 -7.31 -7.97
C ASP A 142 15.64 -8.57 -7.29
N LEU A 143 14.78 -9.23 -6.52
CA LEU A 143 15.15 -10.38 -5.69
C LEU A 143 15.32 -11.63 -6.56
N ALA A 144 14.48 -11.78 -7.59
CA ALA A 144 14.57 -12.85 -8.58
C ALA A 144 15.95 -12.92 -9.23
N ASN A 145 16.56 -11.77 -9.56
CA ASN A 145 17.87 -11.69 -10.18
C ASN A 145 18.99 -11.29 -9.21
N SER A 146 18.70 -11.14 -7.91
CA SER A 146 19.66 -10.73 -6.88
C SER A 146 20.40 -9.42 -7.24
N SER A 147 19.68 -8.45 -7.79
CA SER A 147 20.25 -7.21 -8.33
C SER A 147 19.51 -5.97 -7.82
N THR A 148 20.18 -4.83 -7.85
CA THR A 148 19.57 -3.55 -7.48
C THR A 148 19.75 -2.51 -8.57
N ASP A 149 18.80 -1.59 -8.63
CA ASP A 149 18.85 -0.45 -9.53
C ASP A 149 18.36 0.84 -8.85
N ILE A 150 18.81 1.97 -9.39
CA ILE A 150 18.38 3.31 -8.97
C ILE A 150 17.82 4.02 -10.20
N VAL A 151 16.49 4.09 -10.26
CA VAL A 151 15.80 4.86 -11.30
C VAL A 151 15.79 6.32 -10.89
N GLN A 152 16.45 7.17 -11.68
CA GLN A 152 16.42 8.62 -11.48
C GLN A 152 15.15 9.20 -12.09
N LEU A 153 14.38 9.96 -11.29
CA LEU A 153 13.22 10.71 -11.75
C LEU A 153 13.62 12.16 -12.02
N SER A 154 12.99 12.76 -13.01
CA SER A 154 13.24 14.11 -13.48
C SER A 154 11.95 14.92 -13.56
N GLY A 155 12.05 16.26 -13.56
CA GLY A 155 10.88 17.12 -13.84
C GLY A 155 9.87 17.29 -12.71
N MET A 156 10.05 16.65 -11.56
CA MET A 156 9.41 17.06 -10.30
C MET A 156 10.35 18.07 -9.61
N GLN A 157 9.80 19.12 -9.00
CA GLN A 157 10.65 20.12 -8.35
C GLN A 157 11.35 19.47 -7.16
N ASP A 158 12.68 19.58 -7.08
CA ASP A 158 13.49 19.10 -5.94
C ASP A 158 13.33 20.01 -4.70
N ARG A 159 12.10 20.45 -4.44
CA ARG A 159 11.68 21.25 -3.28
C ARG A 159 10.60 20.48 -2.54
N PHE A 160 10.94 19.27 -2.17
CA PHE A 160 10.12 18.43 -1.31
C PHE A 160 9.80 19.19 -0.02
N HIS A 161 8.54 19.61 0.12
CA HIS A 161 8.00 20.02 1.42
C HIS A 161 7.82 18.78 2.32
N ASN A 162 7.64 17.61 1.71
CA ASN A 162 7.56 16.31 2.36
C ASN A 162 8.35 15.24 1.58
N THR A 163 8.73 14.16 2.25
CA THR A 163 9.36 13.00 1.59
C THR A 163 8.45 12.48 0.46
N PRO A 164 8.96 12.10 -0.72
CA PRO A 164 8.07 11.60 -1.76
C PRO A 164 7.38 10.31 -1.31
N ASN A 165 6.12 10.15 -1.71
CA ASN A 165 5.36 8.92 -1.53
C ASN A 165 4.91 8.36 -2.89
N GLY A 166 4.70 7.05 -2.94
CA GLY A 166 4.39 6.38 -4.18
C GLY A 166 3.72 5.03 -3.98
N CYS A 167 3.18 4.48 -5.06
CA CYS A 167 2.62 3.14 -5.07
C CYS A 167 2.84 2.45 -6.41
N PHE A 168 2.95 1.12 -6.36
CA PHE A 168 3.05 0.27 -7.54
C PHE A 168 1.67 -0.26 -7.91
N ASP A 169 1.28 -0.17 -9.18
CA ASP A 169 -0.08 -0.54 -9.62
C ASP A 169 -0.35 -2.06 -9.67
N GLY A 170 0.65 -2.88 -9.35
CA GLY A 170 0.57 -4.33 -9.48
C GLY A 170 0.68 -4.82 -10.92
N VAL A 171 0.99 -3.94 -11.86
CA VAL A 171 1.14 -4.27 -13.29
C VAL A 171 2.53 -3.91 -13.76
N ASP A 172 2.82 -2.64 -14.01
CA ASP A 172 4.06 -2.20 -14.68
C ASP A 172 4.47 -0.77 -14.31
N SER A 173 3.68 -0.05 -13.51
CA SER A 173 3.95 1.36 -13.25
C SER A 173 4.05 1.67 -11.77
N TYR A 174 5.07 2.44 -11.42
CA TYR A 174 5.22 3.05 -10.11
C TYR A 174 4.84 4.52 -10.18
N TYR A 175 3.85 4.92 -9.41
CA TYR A 175 3.32 6.28 -9.34
C TYR A 175 3.95 7.01 -8.16
N VAL A 176 4.25 8.30 -8.36
CA VAL A 176 4.83 9.19 -7.35
C VAL A 176 3.97 10.45 -7.28
N LEU A 177 3.51 10.78 -6.08
CA LEU A 177 2.78 12.02 -5.81
C LEU A 177 3.65 12.92 -4.93
N ASP A 178 3.69 14.20 -5.29
CA ASP A 178 4.42 15.23 -4.57
C ASP A 178 3.52 16.41 -4.23
N ILE A 179 3.84 17.08 -3.13
CA ILE A 179 3.21 18.32 -2.67
C ILE A 179 4.16 19.47 -2.96
N THR A 180 3.75 20.35 -3.86
CA THR A 180 4.63 21.36 -4.48
C THR A 180 4.51 22.77 -3.89
N ASP A 181 3.77 22.91 -2.79
CA ASP A 181 3.62 24.18 -2.09
C ASP A 181 3.54 24.03 -0.56
N ASP A 182 3.96 25.08 0.15
CA ASP A 182 3.98 25.14 1.62
C ASP A 182 2.60 25.00 2.29
N ASN A 183 1.52 25.20 1.53
CA ASN A 183 0.15 25.16 2.03
C ASN A 183 -0.57 23.83 1.71
N PHE A 184 0.16 22.80 1.26
CA PHE A 184 -0.40 21.46 1.03
C PHE A 184 -1.64 21.49 0.11
N SER A 185 -1.56 22.23 -0.99
CA SER A 185 -2.70 22.54 -1.87
C SER A 185 -2.44 22.31 -3.35
N LYS A 186 -1.18 22.05 -3.75
CA LYS A 186 -0.78 21.76 -5.13
C LYS A 186 -0.06 20.44 -5.22
N PHE A 187 -0.58 19.55 -6.06
CA PHE A 187 -0.12 18.17 -6.15
C PHE A 187 0.42 17.87 -7.55
N GLN A 188 1.53 17.14 -7.64
CA GLN A 188 2.09 16.67 -8.90
C GLN A 188 2.18 15.15 -8.91
N LEU A 189 1.61 14.53 -9.93
CA LEU A 189 1.71 13.09 -10.16
C LEU A 189 2.71 12.84 -11.28
N SER A 190 3.63 11.92 -11.05
CA SER A 190 4.52 11.34 -12.04
C SER A 190 4.39 9.82 -12.01
N ARG A 191 4.75 9.15 -13.11
CA ARG A 191 4.87 7.69 -13.12
C ARG A 191 6.10 7.23 -13.89
N TYR A 192 6.69 6.14 -13.42
CA TYR A 192 7.71 5.39 -14.14
C TYR A 192 7.13 4.04 -14.57
N SER A 193 7.22 3.70 -15.85
CA SER A 193 6.82 2.40 -16.35
C SER A 193 8.04 1.49 -16.47
N PHE A 194 7.99 0.33 -15.82
CA PHE A 194 8.99 -0.72 -15.94
C PHE A 194 8.88 -1.48 -17.27
N ALA A 195 7.72 -1.44 -17.94
CA ALA A 195 7.52 -2.09 -19.23
C ALA A 195 8.34 -1.45 -20.34
N ASP A 196 8.37 -0.12 -20.41
CA ASP A 196 9.11 0.63 -21.43
C ASP A 196 10.37 1.34 -20.89
N GLN A 197 10.60 1.21 -19.58
CA GLN A 197 11.71 1.78 -18.81
C GLN A 197 11.77 3.31 -18.89
N LYS A 198 10.61 3.98 -18.93
CA LYS A 198 10.53 5.45 -19.05
C LYS A 198 9.70 6.07 -17.95
N GLN A 199 10.13 7.27 -17.58
CA GLN A 199 9.28 8.21 -16.88
C GLN A 199 8.31 8.86 -17.87
N HIS A 200 7.03 8.92 -17.52
CA HIS A 200 6.03 9.69 -18.25
C HIS A 200 5.90 11.11 -17.69
N ASP A 201 5.20 11.98 -18.43
CA ASP A 201 5.05 13.39 -18.09
C ASP A 201 4.53 13.60 -16.65
N THR A 202 5.10 14.60 -15.98
CA THR A 202 4.61 15.08 -14.68
C THR A 202 3.35 15.92 -14.90
N LEU A 203 2.26 15.58 -14.21
CA LEU A 203 0.96 16.23 -14.33
C LEU A 203 0.56 16.91 -13.02
N ASN A 204 -0.04 18.09 -13.10
CA ASN A 204 -0.64 18.73 -11.92
C ASN A 204 -2.00 18.10 -11.64
N VAL A 205 -2.16 17.53 -10.45
CA VAL A 205 -3.41 16.89 -10.04
C VAL A 205 -4.39 17.94 -9.52
N THR A 206 -5.64 17.87 -9.99
CA THR A 206 -6.74 18.71 -9.52
C THR A 206 -7.77 17.88 -8.75
N GLY A 207 -8.58 18.51 -7.88
CA GLY A 207 -9.69 17.84 -7.18
C GLY A 207 -9.39 17.33 -5.77
N ILE A 208 -8.11 17.24 -5.37
CA ILE A 208 -7.73 17.02 -3.97
C ILE A 208 -7.98 18.32 -3.19
N ALA A 209 -8.58 18.21 -2.00
CA ALA A 209 -8.85 19.36 -1.15
C ALA A 209 -7.54 20.06 -0.70
N PRO A 210 -7.52 21.39 -0.55
CA PRO A 210 -6.36 22.09 0.00
C PRO A 210 -6.11 21.74 1.47
N ASN A 211 -4.92 22.05 1.97
CA ASN A 211 -4.46 21.70 3.32
C ASN A 211 -4.45 20.17 3.56
N SER A 212 -4.02 19.40 2.55
CA SER A 212 -4.01 17.93 2.62
C SER A 212 -2.59 17.38 2.58
N ASP A 213 -2.19 16.69 3.65
CA ASP A 213 -1.03 15.79 3.58
C ASP A 213 -1.47 14.47 2.95
N THR A 214 -0.74 14.01 1.94
CA THR A 214 -1.23 12.98 1.02
C THR A 214 -0.30 11.78 0.94
N TYR A 215 -0.89 10.59 0.82
CA TYR A 215 -0.20 9.31 0.70
C TYR A 215 -0.84 8.51 -0.43
N LEU A 216 -0.02 8.01 -1.36
CA LEU A 216 -0.47 7.15 -2.46
C LEU A 216 -0.61 5.70 -2.01
N PHE A 217 -1.70 5.08 -2.48
CA PHE A 217 -1.97 3.66 -2.37
C PHE A 217 -2.49 3.14 -3.70
N CYS A 218 -2.14 1.91 -4.03
CA CYS A 218 -2.59 1.26 -5.26
C CYS A 218 -3.39 0.00 -4.88
N ALA A 219 -4.57 -0.15 -5.46
CA ALA A 219 -5.48 -1.26 -5.20
C ALA A 219 -6.38 -1.49 -6.42
N ASN A 220 -6.74 -2.74 -6.73
CA ASN A 220 -7.52 -3.09 -7.93
C ASN A 220 -7.01 -2.42 -9.22
N LYS A 221 -5.68 -2.33 -9.40
CA LYS A 221 -5.03 -1.66 -10.55
C LYS A 221 -5.39 -0.18 -10.72
N GLN A 222 -5.86 0.46 -9.65
CA GLN A 222 -6.19 1.87 -9.58
C GLN A 222 -5.29 2.58 -8.56
N VAL A 223 -5.13 3.88 -8.77
CA VAL A 223 -4.30 4.74 -7.92
C VAL A 223 -5.20 5.59 -7.05
N TYR A 224 -4.95 5.56 -5.75
CA TYR A 224 -5.69 6.32 -4.75
C TYR A 224 -4.77 7.28 -4.02
N ALA A 225 -5.27 8.49 -3.74
CA ALA A 225 -4.64 9.42 -2.81
C ALA A 225 -5.45 9.46 -1.52
N LEU A 226 -4.86 9.00 -0.44
CA LEU A 226 -5.35 9.26 0.90
C LEU A 226 -4.89 10.66 1.32
N ALA A 227 -5.79 11.46 1.88
CA ALA A 227 -5.54 12.82 2.28
C ALA A 227 -5.99 13.05 3.72
N TYR A 228 -5.07 13.49 4.57
CA TYR A 228 -5.35 13.99 5.91
C TYR A 228 -5.37 15.51 5.90
N ASN A 229 -6.38 16.10 6.53
CA ASN A 229 -6.42 17.55 6.67
C ASN A 229 -5.38 18.00 7.71
N ILE A 230 -4.43 18.85 7.33
CA ILE A 230 -3.35 19.28 8.23
C ILE A 230 -3.83 20.22 9.35
N ILE A 231 -5.06 20.76 9.25
CA ILE A 231 -5.72 21.57 10.28
C ILE A 231 -6.60 20.68 11.17
N ASP A 232 -7.38 19.79 10.55
CA ASP A 232 -8.24 18.81 11.21
C ASP A 232 -7.70 17.38 11.04
N THR A 233 -6.65 17.07 11.81
CA THR A 233 -5.80 15.88 11.62
C THR A 233 -6.49 14.52 11.81
N THR A 234 -7.75 14.48 12.28
CA THR A 234 -8.53 13.23 12.32
C THR A 234 -9.45 13.07 11.11
N SER A 235 -9.57 14.10 10.27
CA SER A 235 -10.34 14.08 9.03
C SER A 235 -9.54 13.41 7.92
N LEU A 236 -10.15 12.39 7.30
CA LEU A 236 -9.55 11.58 6.25
C LEU A 236 -10.45 11.60 5.02
N SER A 237 -9.83 11.81 3.86
CA SER A 237 -10.47 11.67 2.55
C SER A 237 -9.68 10.69 1.70
N LEU A 238 -10.38 9.82 0.97
CA LEU A 238 -9.80 8.93 -0.02
C LEU A 238 -10.27 9.39 -1.40
N TYR A 239 -9.32 9.65 -2.29
CA TYR A 239 -9.57 10.06 -3.65
C TYR A 239 -9.12 8.97 -4.64
N LEU A 240 -9.95 8.67 -5.63
CA LEU A 240 -9.54 7.92 -6.81
C LEU A 240 -8.89 8.87 -7.81
N LEU A 241 -7.67 8.57 -8.25
CA LEU A 241 -6.94 9.37 -9.24
C LEU A 241 -7.19 8.83 -10.66
N ASP A 242 -7.67 9.72 -11.53
CA ASP A 242 -7.56 9.55 -12.97
C ASP A 242 -6.14 9.94 -13.39
N THR A 243 -5.31 8.92 -13.65
CA THR A 243 -3.90 9.10 -13.96
C THR A 243 -3.65 9.65 -15.37
N ASP A 244 -4.63 9.58 -16.27
CA ASP A 244 -4.51 10.10 -17.63
C ASP A 244 -4.95 11.57 -17.70
N GLN A 245 -5.96 11.95 -16.91
CA GLN A 245 -6.47 13.33 -16.85
C GLN A 245 -5.89 14.16 -15.71
N ALA A 246 -5.11 13.54 -14.81
CA ALA A 246 -4.61 14.17 -13.58
C ALA A 246 -5.72 14.85 -12.77
N SER A 247 -6.81 14.11 -12.54
CA SER A 247 -7.92 14.57 -11.71
C SER A 247 -8.22 13.57 -10.60
N ALA A 248 -8.68 14.08 -9.46
CA ALA A 248 -9.01 13.29 -8.28
C ALA A 248 -10.50 13.38 -7.99
N THR A 249 -11.15 12.23 -7.83
CA THR A 249 -12.56 12.14 -7.44
C THR A 249 -12.66 11.63 -6.01
N LEU A 250 -13.44 12.31 -5.16
CA LEU A 250 -13.66 11.87 -3.79
C LEU A 250 -14.40 10.51 -3.80
N SER A 251 -13.72 9.48 -3.32
CA SER A 251 -14.23 8.10 -3.21
C SER A 251 -14.91 7.90 -1.86
N TYR A 252 -14.25 8.29 -0.78
CA TYR A 252 -14.73 8.07 0.58
C TYR A 252 -14.20 9.16 1.50
N GLN A 253 -14.95 9.48 2.56
CA GLN A 253 -14.55 10.49 3.54
C GLN A 253 -15.03 10.11 4.94
N VAL A 254 -14.17 10.35 5.93
CA VAL A 254 -14.51 10.30 7.35
C VAL A 254 -14.15 11.65 7.96
N GLN A 255 -15.14 12.33 8.52
CA GLN A 255 -14.90 13.65 9.12
C GLN A 255 -14.02 13.57 10.37
N ASP A 256 -14.18 12.52 11.17
CA ASP A 256 -13.40 12.28 12.37
C ASP A 256 -13.17 10.77 12.55
N THR A 257 -11.92 10.35 12.35
CA THR A 257 -11.48 8.97 12.59
C THR A 257 -11.20 8.70 14.07
N GLY A 258 -11.12 9.73 14.91
CA GLY A 258 -10.64 9.64 16.29
C GLY A 258 -9.14 9.35 16.43
N ILE A 259 -8.39 9.23 15.31
CA ILE A 259 -6.97 8.89 15.30
C ILE A 259 -6.23 9.88 14.39
N GLN A 260 -5.33 10.67 14.95
CA GLN A 260 -4.61 11.71 14.20
C GLN A 260 -3.65 11.09 13.19
N ASN A 261 -3.76 11.49 11.91
CA ASN A 261 -2.84 11.14 10.82
C ASN A 261 -2.43 9.64 10.79
N SER A 262 -3.38 8.73 11.02
CA SER A 262 -3.07 7.31 11.23
C SER A 262 -2.97 6.50 9.94
N LEU A 263 -1.76 6.07 9.59
CA LEU A 263 -1.54 5.17 8.45
C LEU A 263 -1.81 3.68 8.77
N ASN A 264 -2.52 3.38 9.86
CA ASN A 264 -3.03 2.03 10.15
C ASN A 264 -4.22 1.73 9.25
N LEU A 265 -3.95 1.46 7.98
CA LEU A 265 -4.98 1.22 6.99
C LEU A 265 -4.48 0.26 5.94
N TRP A 266 -5.44 -0.27 5.21
CA TRP A 266 -5.31 -1.57 4.59
C TRP A 266 -6.04 -1.55 3.26
N PHE A 267 -5.29 -1.73 2.18
CA PHE A 267 -5.84 -1.92 0.85
C PHE A 267 -5.69 -3.40 0.48
N SER A 268 -6.78 -4.01 0.03
CA SER A 268 -6.81 -5.40 -0.45
C SER A 268 -7.76 -5.52 -1.61
N ASP A 269 -7.23 -5.80 -2.80
CA ASP A 269 -8.02 -5.87 -4.03
C ASP A 269 -8.98 -4.67 -4.17
N ASN A 270 -10.26 -4.90 -3.92
CA ASN A 270 -11.36 -3.96 -4.05
C ASN A 270 -11.77 -3.32 -2.73
N TYR A 271 -11.00 -3.49 -1.66
CA TYR A 271 -11.39 -3.07 -0.33
C TYR A 271 -10.37 -2.14 0.31
N PHE A 272 -10.89 -1.18 1.04
CA PHE A 272 -10.14 -0.32 1.93
C PHE A 272 -10.66 -0.51 3.35
N VAL A 273 -9.77 -0.83 4.28
CA VAL A 273 -10.10 -1.05 5.69
C VAL A 273 -9.34 -0.05 6.54
N LEU A 274 -10.06 0.62 7.44
CA LEU A 274 -9.49 1.56 8.39
C LEU A 274 -10.09 1.39 9.80
N PRO A 275 -9.30 1.56 10.86
CA PRO A 275 -9.76 1.63 12.22
C PRO A 275 -10.29 3.05 12.49
N ILE A 276 -11.41 3.13 13.19
CA ILE A 276 -11.99 4.37 13.70
C ILE A 276 -12.10 4.22 15.21
N LEU A 277 -11.55 5.17 15.95
CA LEU A 277 -11.71 5.27 17.40
C LEU A 277 -13.00 6.04 17.70
N SER A 278 -13.98 5.36 18.28
CA SER A 278 -15.24 5.99 18.66
C SER A 278 -15.13 6.72 20.00
N SER A 279 -16.13 7.55 20.30
CA SER A 279 -16.19 8.38 21.52
C SER A 279 -16.31 7.58 22.83
N ASP A 280 -16.67 6.30 22.77
CA ASP A 280 -16.65 5.35 23.89
C ASP A 280 -15.31 4.62 24.04
N ASN A 281 -14.25 5.08 23.36
CA ASN A 281 -12.89 4.53 23.38
C ASN A 281 -12.78 3.08 22.87
N HIS A 282 -13.66 2.68 21.94
CA HIS A 282 -13.58 1.40 21.26
C HIS A 282 -13.09 1.58 19.82
N TYR A 283 -12.31 0.62 19.33
CA TYR A 283 -11.88 0.61 17.92
C TYR A 283 -12.90 -0.13 17.07
N TYR A 284 -13.24 0.45 15.93
CA TYR A 284 -14.07 -0.17 14.91
C TYR A 284 -13.32 -0.27 13.60
N LEU A 285 -13.19 -1.49 13.08
CA LEU A 285 -12.73 -1.71 11.72
C LEU A 285 -13.88 -1.41 10.76
N THR A 286 -13.68 -0.44 9.89
CA THR A 286 -14.64 -0.06 8.85
C THR A 286 -14.10 -0.53 7.51
N THR A 287 -14.85 -1.37 6.81
CA THR A 287 -14.47 -1.87 5.47
C THR A 287 -15.31 -1.16 4.42
N VAL A 288 -14.65 -0.59 3.44
CA VAL A 288 -15.24 0.11 2.29
C VAL A 288 -14.96 -0.72 1.04
N ASP A 289 -16.00 -0.99 0.25
CA ASP A 289 -15.85 -1.51 -1.11
C ASP A 289 -15.53 -0.35 -2.07
N LEU A 290 -14.37 -0.40 -2.70
CA LEU A 290 -13.85 0.61 -3.60
C LEU A 290 -14.57 0.65 -4.96
N ASN A 291 -15.28 -0.41 -5.35
CA ASN A 291 -16.09 -0.39 -6.57
C ASN A 291 -17.38 0.42 -6.38
N THR A 292 -17.98 0.33 -5.20
CA THR A 292 -19.25 1.00 -4.88
C THR A 292 -19.07 2.25 -4.04
N ASN A 293 -17.88 2.45 -3.46
CA ASN A 293 -17.56 3.49 -2.49
C ASN A 293 -18.47 3.47 -1.25
N GLN A 294 -18.92 2.27 -0.85
CA GLN A 294 -19.82 2.09 0.28
C GLN A 294 -19.17 1.29 1.40
N VAL A 295 -19.51 1.65 2.63
CA VAL A 295 -19.17 0.84 3.81
C VAL A 295 -19.95 -0.47 3.73
N VAL A 296 -19.24 -1.59 3.68
CA VAL A 296 -19.81 -2.94 3.62
C VAL A 296 -19.77 -3.65 4.97
N SER A 297 -18.88 -3.25 5.88
CA SER A 297 -18.86 -3.74 7.25
C SER A 297 -18.32 -2.70 8.24
N LYS A 298 -18.79 -2.81 9.47
CA LYS A 298 -18.25 -2.11 10.63
C LYS A 298 -18.24 -3.06 11.82
N THR A 299 -17.07 -3.35 12.36
CA THR A 299 -16.90 -4.36 13.41
C THR A 299 -16.06 -3.81 14.54
N GLU A 300 -16.56 -3.93 15.77
CA GLU A 300 -15.81 -3.58 16.99
C GLU A 300 -14.67 -4.57 17.23
N VAL A 301 -13.47 -4.08 17.54
CA VAL A 301 -12.32 -4.90 17.89
C VAL A 301 -12.42 -5.35 19.36
N LYS A 302 -12.46 -6.67 19.58
CA LYS A 302 -12.73 -7.30 20.89
C LYS A 302 -11.46 -7.70 21.63
N GLY A 303 -10.44 -6.84 21.61
CA GLY A 303 -9.14 -7.13 22.20
C GLY A 303 -8.17 -5.95 22.13
N PRO A 304 -6.95 -6.12 22.65
CA PRO A 304 -5.93 -5.09 22.54
C PRO A 304 -5.61 -4.83 21.07
N PHE A 305 -5.78 -3.58 20.65
CA PHE A 305 -5.42 -3.12 19.31
C PHE A 305 -4.48 -1.94 19.45
N THR A 306 -3.27 -2.09 18.93
CA THR A 306 -2.26 -1.06 18.95
C THR A 306 -2.40 -0.23 17.69
N SER A 307 -2.68 1.06 17.84
CA SER A 307 -2.63 2.06 16.76
C SER A 307 -1.21 2.54 16.44
N ASN A 308 -0.21 1.86 17.01
CA ASN A 308 1.22 1.98 16.69
C ASN A 308 1.74 0.55 16.64
N PRO A 309 2.22 0.06 15.48
CA PRO A 309 3.38 0.69 14.82
C PRO A 309 3.23 0.84 13.30
N ASP A 310 4.34 1.27 12.67
CA ASP A 310 4.52 1.37 11.22
C ASP A 310 4.19 0.05 10.48
N ILE A 311 3.06 0.11 9.76
CA ILE A 311 2.62 -0.64 8.56
C ILE A 311 1.87 -1.98 8.67
N SER A 312 1.01 -2.08 7.65
CA SER A 312 -0.09 -2.95 7.27
C SER A 312 0.25 -4.15 6.38
N GLY A 313 -0.58 -5.20 6.49
CA GLY A 313 -0.91 -6.13 5.40
C GLY A 313 -2.34 -6.66 5.55
N VAL A 314 -3.01 -6.96 4.43
CA VAL A 314 -4.39 -7.48 4.39
C VAL A 314 -4.40 -8.81 3.66
N TYR A 315 -5.18 -9.77 4.16
CA TYR A 315 -5.49 -11.02 3.46
C TYR A 315 -6.94 -11.44 3.76
#